data_AF-A0A3C2C619-F1
#
_entry.id   AF-A0A3C2C619-F1
#
_cell.length_a   1.000
_cell.length_b   1.000
_cell.length_c   1.000
_cell.angle_alpha   90.00
_cell.angle_beta   90.00
_cell.angle_gamma   90.00
#
_symmetry.space_group_name_H-M   'P 1'
#
loop_
_entity.id
_entity.type
_entity.pdbx_description
1 polymer ?
#
loop_
_entity_poly.entity_id
_entity_poly.type
_entity_poly.pdbx_seq_one_letter_code
_entity_poly.pdbx_strand_id
1 'polypeptide(L)' 'MEQLTGEGWTKKFTAREPQLSEYVKMYESLGFEVYLQSLEVDEKGDQCRECFKTGGDQYKAIYTRKK' A
#
# COMPACT_ATOMS: atom_id res chain seq x y z
N MET A 1 -11.27 -5.95 -2.92
CA MET A 1 -9.83 -6.30 -2.78
C MET A 1 -9.32 -7.21 -3.91
N GLU A 2 -10.18 -7.72 -4.80
CA GLU A 2 -9.81 -8.75 -5.81
C GLU A 2 -9.42 -8.22 -7.20
N GLN A 3 -9.55 -6.92 -7.47
CA GLN A 3 -9.38 -6.37 -8.83
C GLN A 3 -7.90 -6.23 -9.22
N LEU A 4 -7.05 -5.74 -8.30
CA LEU A 4 -5.63 -5.46 -8.58
C LEU A 4 -4.84 -6.71 -8.96
N THR A 5 -5.11 -7.84 -8.31
CA THR A 5 -4.40 -9.11 -8.57
C THR A 5 -4.70 -9.66 -9.98
N GLY A 6 -5.90 -9.40 -10.52
CA GLY A 6 -6.30 -9.83 -11.86
C GLY A 6 -5.71 -8.98 -12.98
N GLU A 7 -5.33 -7.74 -12.69
CA GLU A 7 -4.78 -6.78 -13.66
C GLU A 7 -3.24 -6.80 -13.73
N GLY A 8 -2.59 -7.78 -13.09
CA GLY A 8 -1.13 -7.91 -13.08
C GLY A 8 -0.41 -7.01 -12.07
N TRP A 9 -1.14 -6.42 -11.11
CA TRP A 9 -0.53 -5.70 -10.01
C TRP A 9 0.01 -6.65 -8.95
N THR A 10 1.26 -6.45 -8.57
CA THR A 10 1.90 -7.20 -7.49
C THR A 10 1.97 -6.34 -6.24
N LYS A 11 1.35 -6.80 -5.15
CA LYS A 11 1.52 -6.19 -3.82
C LYS A 11 2.97 -6.30 -3.39
N LYS A 12 3.61 -5.18 -3.05
CA LYS A 12 5.00 -5.16 -2.57
C LYS A 12 5.05 -5.16 -1.05
N PHE A 13 4.69 -4.05 -0.44
CA PHE A 13 4.69 -3.89 1.02
C PHE A 13 3.86 -2.66 1.39
N THR A 14 3.61 -2.50 2.68
CA THR A 14 2.91 -1.35 3.24
C THR A 14 3.92 -0.38 3.81
N ALA A 15 3.83 0.89 3.42
CA ALA A 15 4.71 1.94 3.88
C ALA A 15 3.91 3.16 4.31
N ARG A 16 4.57 4.04 5.07
CA ARG A 16 4.08 5.36 5.45
C ARG A 16 5.04 6.43 4.96
N GLU A 17 4.61 7.67 4.97
CA GLU A 17 5.50 8.79 4.66
C GLU A 17 6.66 8.91 5.67
N PRO A 18 7.86 9.35 5.23
CA PRO A 18 8.21 9.75 3.86
C PRO A 18 8.61 8.58 2.94
N GLN A 19 8.81 7.38 3.50
CA GLN A 19 9.30 6.21 2.75
C GLN A 19 8.39 5.85 1.58
N LEU A 20 7.07 5.98 1.76
CA LEU A 20 6.07 5.77 0.72
C LEU A 20 6.39 6.57 -0.55
N SER A 21 6.63 7.87 -0.41
CA SER A 21 6.88 8.81 -1.50
C SER A 21 8.22 8.53 -2.19
N GLU A 22 9.24 8.09 -1.43
CA GLU A 22 10.53 7.68 -1.98
C GLU A 22 10.41 6.41 -2.83
N TYR A 23 9.69 5.40 -2.35
CA TYR A 23 9.49 4.16 -3.10
C TYR A 23 8.63 4.36 -4.34
N VAL A 24 7.59 5.20 -4.27
CA VAL A 24 6.78 5.55 -5.45
C VAL A 24 7.66 6.12 -6.55
N LYS A 25 8.45 7.16 -6.24
CA LYS A 25 9.39 7.76 -7.20
C LYS A 25 10.41 6.76 -7.73
N MET A 26 10.95 5.91 -6.86
CA MET A 26 11.91 4.87 -7.26
C MET A 26 11.28 3.92 -8.29
N TYR A 27 10.08 3.40 -8.01
CA TYR A 27 9.38 2.47 -8.91
C TYR A 27 8.96 3.14 -10.22
N GLU A 28 8.45 4.38 -10.17
CA GLU A 28 8.12 5.17 -11.36
C GLU A 28 9.35 5.40 -12.24
N SER A 29 10.50 5.73 -11.63
CA SER A 29 11.76 5.94 -12.36
C SER A 29 12.34 4.65 -12.93
N LEU A 30 11.99 3.49 -12.39
CA LEU A 30 12.31 2.17 -12.92
C LEU A 30 11.35 1.72 -14.04
N GLY A 31 10.34 2.53 -14.38
CA GLY A 31 9.36 2.22 -15.43
C GLY A 31 8.19 1.35 -14.95
N PHE A 32 7.98 1.24 -13.65
CA PHE A 32 6.81 0.55 -13.08
C PHE A 32 5.67 1.54 -12.85
N GLU A 33 4.44 1.08 -13.03
CA GLU A 33 3.27 1.78 -12.51
C GLU A 33 3.12 1.48 -11.03
N VAL A 34 2.80 2.50 -10.24
CA VAL A 34 2.62 2.40 -8.79
C VAL A 34 1.19 2.76 -8.43
N TYR A 35 0.54 1.86 -7.69
CA TYR A 35 -0.79 2.08 -7.15
C TYR A 35 -0.75 2.00 -5.63
N LEU A 36 -1.31 2.99 -4.97
CA LEU A 36 -1.34 3.08 -3.52
C LEU A 36 -2.75 2.77 -3.02
N GLN A 37 -2.88 1.68 -2.28
CA GLN A 37 -4.15 1.33 -1.65
C GLN A 37 -4.11 1.71 -0.17
N SER A 38 -5.01 2.60 0.24
CA SER A 38 -5.21 2.92 1.65
C SER A 38 -5.68 1.68 2.40
N LEU A 39 -5.04 1.35 3.52
CA LEU A 39 -5.51 0.31 4.40
C LEU A 39 -6.61 0.91 5.28
N GLU A 40 -7.84 0.84 4.82
CA GLU A 40 -8.99 1.13 5.65
C GLU A 40 -9.04 0.03 6.73
N VAL A 41 -8.63 0.39 7.95
CA VAL A 41 -8.80 -0.50 9.10
C VAL A 41 -10.30 -0.48 9.41
N ASP A 42 -11.02 -1.41 8.81
CA ASP A 42 -12.42 -1.66 9.15
C ASP A 42 -12.49 -1.93 10.67
N GLU A 43 -13.17 -1.04 11.39
CA GLU A 43 -13.15 -0.94 12.86
C GLU A 43 -13.69 -2.19 13.57
N LYS A 44 -14.18 -3.20 12.83
CA LYS A 44 -14.81 -4.42 13.35
C LYS A 44 -13.93 -5.66 13.46
N GLY A 45 -12.61 -5.57 13.24
CA GLY A 45 -11.71 -6.73 13.25
C GLY A 45 -10.80 -6.84 14.48
N ASP A 46 -11.25 -7.62 15.47
CA ASP A 46 -10.52 -8.44 16.46
C ASP A 46 -9.09 -8.03 16.92
N GLN A 47 -9.01 -7.67 18.21
CA GLN A 47 -7.93 -7.80 19.23
C GLN A 47 -6.41 -7.68 18.91
N CYS A 48 -5.96 -7.53 17.67
CA CYS A 48 -4.53 -7.52 17.31
C CYS A 48 -4.13 -6.31 16.45
N ARG A 49 -4.57 -5.09 16.83
CA ARG A 49 -4.29 -3.86 16.05
C ARG A 49 -4.02 -2.60 16.89
N GLU A 50 -3.51 -2.72 18.12
CA GLU A 50 -3.11 -1.53 18.91
C GLU A 50 -2.09 -0.65 18.18
N CYS A 51 -1.17 -1.22 17.39
CA CYS A 51 -0.22 -0.45 16.58
C CYS A 51 -0.87 0.29 15.39
N PHE A 52 -2.09 -0.07 14.97
CA PHE A 52 -2.79 0.54 13.85
C PHE A 52 -3.84 1.58 14.28
N LYS A 53 -4.27 1.60 15.55
CA LYS A 53 -5.27 2.57 16.05
C LYS A 53 -4.76 4.02 16.12
N THR A 54 -3.46 4.23 16.26
CA THR A 54 -2.88 5.58 16.44
C THR A 54 -2.39 6.21 15.12
N GLY A 55 -2.47 5.49 13.99
CA GLY A 55 -1.97 5.99 12.70
C GLY A 55 -2.29 5.13 11.49
N GLY A 56 -3.35 4.31 11.53
CA GLY A 56 -3.71 3.38 10.46
C GLY A 56 -3.92 4.07 9.10
N ASP A 57 -4.43 5.30 9.12
CA ASP A 57 -4.62 6.14 7.92
C ASP A 57 -3.30 6.49 7.20
N GLN A 58 -2.16 6.45 7.92
CA GLN A 58 -0.86 6.80 7.37
C GLN A 58 -0.19 5.64 6.60
N TYR A 59 -0.69 4.42 6.74
CA TYR A 59 -0.11 3.24 6.10
C TYR A 59 -0.85 2.91 4.80
N LYS A 60 -0.13 2.98 3.69
CA LYS A 60 -0.65 2.59 2.37
C LYS A 60 0.09 1.37 1.86
N ALA A 61 -0.65 0.43 1.28
CA ALA A 61 -0.09 -0.70 0.58
C ALA A 61 0.34 -0.28 -0.83
N ILE A 62 1.60 -0.53 -1.16
CA ILE A 62 2.18 -0.26 -2.47
C ILE A 62 1.96 -1.48 -3.36
N TYR A 63 1.35 -1.24 -4.50
CA TYR A 63 1.20 -2.19 -5.59
C TYR A 63 2.00 -1.67 -6.78
N THR A 64 2.71 -2.57 -7.45
CA THR A 64 3.47 -2.21 -8.64
C THR A 64 3.12 -3.12 -9.81
N ARG A 65 3.06 -2.55 -11.00
CA ARG A 65 2.89 -3.29 -12.26
C ARG A 65 4.00 -2.86 -13.23
N LYS A 66 4.51 -3.79 -14.03
CA LYS A 66 5.41 -3.44 -15.13
C LYS A 66 4.60 -2.78 -16.24
N LYS A 67 5.05 -1.63 -16.75
CA LYS A 67 4.56 -1.12 -18.03
C LYS A 67 4.91 -2.08 -19.16
#